data_AF-A0A3D3S835-F1
#
_entry.id   AF-A0A3D3S835-F1
#
_cell.length_a   1.000
_cell.length_b   1.000
_cell.length_c   1.000
_cell.angle_alpha   90.00
_cell.angle_beta   90.00
_cell.angle_gamma   90.00
#
_symmetry.space_group_name_H-M   'P 1'
#
loop_
_entity.id
_entity.type
_entity.pdbx_description
1 polymer ?
#
loop_
_entity_poly.entity_id
_entity_poly.type
_entity_poly.pdbx_seq_one_letter_code
_entity_poly.pdbx_strand_id
1 'polypeptide(L)'
;MASRRKARILAFQALYAWEASRASLDDLFKFSWLEASKVEQLEEDTKTFTRLLIAGAIEKSETVDASIKAHLSHWPFERLKKVDLAILRMGTYCLLFQKDIPAQITIDEAIEIAKEFGSDDSYKFINGVLDGIHKGSKQGELEAGNKPAQR
;
A
#
# COMPACT_ATOMS: atom_id res chain seq x y z
N MET A 1 -18.43 -1.95 -0.34
CA MET A 1 -17.66 -0.75 0.06
C MET A 1 -16.91 -1.00 1.37
N ALA A 2 -17.58 -1.29 2.49
CA ALA A 2 -16.94 -1.56 3.79
C ALA A 2 -15.93 -2.73 3.79
N SER A 3 -16.19 -3.79 3.02
CA SER A 3 -15.30 -4.97 2.91
C SER A 3 -13.91 -4.63 2.34
N ARG A 4 -13.84 -3.72 1.36
CA ARG A 4 -12.56 -3.31 0.74
C ARG A 4 -11.71 -2.44 1.67
N ARG A 5 -12.34 -1.52 2.42
CA ARG A 5 -11.64 -0.74 3.45
C ARG A 5 -11.08 -1.65 4.55
N LYS A 6 -11.90 -2.60 5.04
CA LYS A 6 -11.45 -3.59 6.04
C LYS A 6 -10.26 -4.41 5.53
N ALA A 7 -10.30 -4.86 4.28
CA ALA A 7 -9.19 -5.58 3.67
C ALA A 7 -7.90 -4.75 3.59
N ARG A 8 -7.98 -3.46 3.26
CA ARG A 8 -6.82 -2.55 3.27
C ARG A 8 -6.28 -2.35 4.68
N ILE A 9 -7.16 -2.22 5.68
CA ILE A 9 -6.77 -2.16 7.09
C ILE A 9 -5.96 -3.40 7.48
N LEU A 10 -6.47 -4.58 7.16
CA LEU A 10 -5.78 -5.83 7.45
C LEU A 10 -4.46 -5.97 6.67
N ALA A 11 -4.42 -5.51 5.41
CA ALA A 11 -3.22 -5.54 4.59
C ALA A 11 -2.11 -4.64 5.13
N PHE A 12 -2.41 -3.40 5.56
CA PHE A 12 -1.37 -2.55 6.15
C PHE A 12 -0.87 -3.14 7.47
N GLN A 13 -1.76 -3.71 8.31
CA GLN A 13 -1.35 -4.35 9.57
C GLN A 13 -0.38 -5.51 9.32
N ALA A 14 -0.65 -6.32 8.31
CA ALA A 14 0.23 -7.39 7.88
C ALA A 14 1.57 -6.85 7.36
N LEU A 15 1.58 -5.78 6.56
CA LEU A 15 2.81 -5.16 6.05
C LEU A 15 3.64 -4.51 7.15
N TYR A 16 2.99 -3.95 8.18
CA TYR A 16 3.65 -3.48 9.38
C TYR A 16 4.32 -4.63 10.13
N ALA A 17 3.61 -5.76 10.33
CA ALA A 17 4.16 -6.95 10.96
C ALA A 17 5.34 -7.52 10.16
N TRP A 18 5.21 -7.62 8.84
CA TRP A 18 6.28 -8.05 7.94
C TRP A 18 7.54 -7.20 8.07
N GLU A 19 7.40 -5.87 8.12
CA GLU A 19 8.55 -4.98 8.31
C GLU A 19 9.13 -5.09 9.74
N ALA A 20 8.29 -5.25 10.75
CA ALA A 20 8.71 -5.25 12.15
C ALA A 20 9.41 -6.56 12.57
N SER A 21 8.97 -7.71 12.05
CA SER A 21 9.43 -9.03 12.50
C SER A 21 9.87 -9.97 11.38
N ARG A 22 9.83 -9.54 10.11
CA ARG A 22 10.09 -10.39 8.94
C ARG A 22 9.20 -11.65 8.93
N ALA A 23 7.95 -11.49 9.36
CA ALA A 23 6.95 -12.56 9.36
C ALA A 23 6.82 -13.22 7.98
N SER A 24 6.62 -14.54 7.97
CA SER A 24 6.43 -15.31 6.74
C SER A 24 5.08 -15.01 6.09
N LEU A 25 4.96 -15.16 4.77
CA LEU A 25 3.68 -14.99 4.08
C LEU A 25 2.61 -15.95 4.62
N ASP A 26 2.99 -17.17 4.99
CA ASP A 26 2.08 -18.17 5.56
C ASP A 26 1.48 -17.70 6.88
N ASP A 27 2.31 -17.13 7.78
CA ASP A 27 1.82 -16.55 9.03
C ASP A 27 0.92 -15.34 8.78
N LEU A 28 1.28 -14.51 7.79
CA LEU A 28 0.50 -13.32 7.46
C LEU A 28 -0.88 -13.67 6.90
N PHE A 29 -0.98 -14.71 6.08
CA PHE A 29 -2.24 -15.17 5.49
C PHE A 29 -3.20 -15.84 6.48
N LYS A 30 -2.69 -16.23 7.66
CA LYS A 30 -3.47 -16.74 8.79
C LYS A 30 -4.06 -15.63 9.66
N PHE A 31 -3.67 -14.37 9.44
CA PHE A 31 -4.12 -13.24 10.28
C PHE A 31 -3.80 -13.44 11.77
N SER A 32 -2.63 -14.00 12.09
CA SER A 32 -2.25 -14.44 13.45
C SER A 32 -2.22 -13.31 14.51
N TRP A 33 -2.23 -12.05 14.09
CA TRP A 33 -2.35 -10.88 14.98
C TRP A 33 -3.81 -10.57 15.38
N LEU A 34 -4.79 -11.27 14.82
CA LEU A 34 -6.20 -11.16 15.17
C LEU A 34 -6.65 -12.33 16.04
N GLU A 35 -7.69 -12.11 16.83
CA GLU A 35 -8.42 -13.18 17.49
C GLU A 35 -9.06 -14.11 16.45
N ALA A 36 -9.00 -15.42 16.66
CA ALA A 36 -9.55 -16.42 15.74
C ALA A 36 -11.03 -16.18 15.41
N SER A 37 -11.84 -15.79 16.41
CA SER A 37 -13.25 -15.45 16.23
C SER A 37 -13.48 -14.28 15.26
N LYS A 38 -12.58 -13.28 15.25
CA LYS A 38 -12.64 -12.15 14.32
C LYS A 38 -12.27 -12.57 12.91
N VAL A 39 -11.33 -13.51 12.76
CA VAL A 39 -10.93 -14.07 11.46
C VAL A 39 -12.07 -14.91 10.85
N GLU A 40 -12.76 -15.70 11.66
CA GLU A 40 -13.93 -16.49 11.22
C GLU A 40 -15.07 -15.63 10.69
N GLN A 41 -15.27 -14.44 11.28
CA GLN A 41 -16.28 -13.47 10.86
C GLN A 41 -15.90 -12.67 9.60
N LEU A 42 -14.69 -12.81 9.08
CA LEU A 42 -14.31 -12.15 7.83
C LEU A 42 -14.97 -12.86 6.65
N GLU A 43 -15.64 -12.07 5.81
CA GLU A 43 -16.11 -12.53 4.50
C GLU A 43 -14.93 -13.04 3.66
N GLU A 44 -15.14 -14.10 2.89
CA GLU A 44 -14.08 -14.69 2.05
C GLU A 44 -13.52 -13.70 1.02
N ASP A 45 -14.35 -12.82 0.47
CA ASP A 45 -13.90 -11.74 -0.42
C ASP A 45 -12.94 -10.77 0.27
N THR A 46 -13.19 -10.47 1.56
CA THR A 46 -12.31 -9.63 2.38
C THR A 46 -10.97 -10.32 2.60
N LYS A 47 -10.98 -11.61 2.96
CA LYS A 47 -9.74 -12.38 3.16
C LYS A 47 -8.95 -12.47 1.85
N THR A 48 -9.61 -12.78 0.76
CA THR A 48 -9.01 -12.92 -0.58
C THR A 48 -8.35 -11.62 -1.02
N PHE A 49 -9.07 -10.51 -0.94
CA PHE A 49 -8.49 -9.22 -1.31
C PHE A 49 -7.34 -8.81 -0.40
N THR A 50 -7.45 -9.08 0.90
CA THR A 50 -6.36 -8.80 1.85
C THR A 50 -5.09 -9.57 1.47
N ARG A 51 -5.21 -10.88 1.22
CA ARG A 51 -4.06 -11.72 0.83
C ARG A 51 -3.43 -11.24 -0.48
N LEU A 52 -4.25 -10.82 -1.45
CA LEU A 52 -3.77 -10.23 -2.70
C LEU A 52 -2.90 -8.98 -2.45
N LEU A 53 -3.37 -8.07 -1.59
CA LEU A 53 -2.63 -6.86 -1.26
C LEU A 53 -1.31 -7.17 -0.54
N ILE A 54 -1.33 -8.10 0.42
CA ILE A 54 -0.13 -8.52 1.17
C ILE A 54 0.90 -9.15 0.23
N ALA A 55 0.47 -10.15 -0.55
CA ALA A 55 1.35 -10.90 -1.45
C ALA A 55 2.00 -9.97 -2.47
N GLY A 56 1.19 -9.17 -3.16
CA GLY A 56 1.69 -8.30 -4.22
C GLY A 56 2.59 -7.18 -3.70
N ALA A 57 2.26 -6.57 -2.55
CA ALA A 57 3.11 -5.54 -1.97
C ALA A 57 4.48 -6.09 -1.50
N ILE A 58 4.52 -7.32 -0.98
CA ILE A 58 5.78 -7.98 -0.59
C ILE A 58 6.58 -8.43 -1.83
N GLU A 59 5.93 -9.06 -2.80
CA GLU A 59 6.58 -9.53 -4.04
C GLU A 59 7.16 -8.35 -4.84
N LYS A 60 6.46 -7.22 -4.89
CA LYS A 60 6.92 -6.00 -5.58
C LYS A 60 7.61 -5.00 -4.66
N SER A 61 8.02 -5.42 -3.46
CA SER A 61 8.54 -4.51 -2.43
C SER A 61 9.71 -3.66 -2.91
N GLU A 62 10.63 -4.20 -3.70
CA GLU A 62 11.75 -3.42 -4.26
C GLU A 62 11.27 -2.28 -5.17
N THR A 63 10.31 -2.55 -6.06
CA THR A 63 9.74 -1.53 -6.96
C THR A 63 8.91 -0.51 -6.18
N VAL A 64 8.13 -0.99 -5.22
CA VAL A 64 7.31 -0.16 -4.34
C VAL A 64 8.20 0.79 -3.52
N ASP A 65 9.24 0.27 -2.87
CA ASP A 65 10.17 1.06 -2.05
C ASP A 65 10.97 2.03 -2.90
N ALA A 66 11.39 1.64 -4.11
CA ALA A 66 12.06 2.54 -5.05
C ALA A 66 11.15 3.72 -5.46
N SER A 67 9.87 3.43 -5.75
CA SER A 67 8.88 4.45 -6.08
C SER A 67 8.64 5.39 -4.89
N ILE A 68 8.54 4.88 -3.66
CA ILE A 68 8.41 5.72 -2.47
C ILE A 68 9.64 6.61 -2.32
N LYS A 69 10.85 6.03 -2.35
CA LYS A 69 12.13 6.76 -2.20
C LYS A 69 12.27 7.93 -3.18
N ALA A 70 11.85 7.74 -4.43
CA ALA A 70 11.90 8.79 -5.45
C ALA A 70 11.02 10.02 -5.12
N HIS A 71 10.03 9.87 -4.23
CA HIS A 71 9.05 10.91 -3.88
C HIS A 71 9.18 11.40 -2.43
N LEU A 72 10.27 11.08 -1.73
CA LEU A 72 10.48 11.49 -0.33
C LEU A 72 11.07 12.89 -0.13
N SER A 73 11.29 13.70 -1.17
CA SER A 73 11.74 15.10 -1.04
C SER A 73 12.85 15.32 0.00
N HIS A 74 13.91 14.49 -0.06
CA HIS A 74 15.06 14.47 0.86
C HIS A 74 14.82 13.87 2.26
N TRP A 75 13.63 13.37 2.58
CA TRP A 75 13.38 12.62 3.80
C TRP A 75 14.01 11.22 3.70
N PRO A 76 14.89 10.82 4.64
CA PRO A 76 15.49 9.49 4.59
C PRO A 76 14.43 8.39 4.75
N PHE A 77 14.43 7.42 3.85
CA PHE A 77 13.47 6.32 3.86
C PHE A 77 13.51 5.52 5.17
N GLU A 78 14.71 5.33 5.72
CA GLU A 78 14.97 4.58 6.95
C GLU A 78 14.44 5.32 8.20
N ARG A 79 14.10 6.61 8.07
CA ARG A 79 13.52 7.43 9.15
C ARG A 79 12.00 7.47 9.12
N LEU A 80 11.36 6.79 8.16
CA LEU A 80 9.91 6.69 8.13
C LEU A 80 9.41 5.90 9.35
N LYS A 81 8.31 6.37 9.93
CA LYS A 81 7.61 5.60 10.96
C LYS A 81 7.11 4.31 10.32
N LYS A 82 7.22 3.19 11.03
CA LYS A 82 6.81 1.87 10.52
C LYS A 82 5.35 1.85 10.06
N VAL A 83 4.46 2.58 10.76
CA VAL A 83 3.04 2.71 10.37
C VAL A 83 2.92 3.45 9.03
N ASP A 84 3.55 4.62 8.91
CA ASP A 84 3.50 5.41 7.67
C ASP A 84 4.07 4.62 6.49
N LEU A 85 5.19 3.93 6.70
CA LEU A 85 5.82 3.08 5.69
C LEU A 85 4.91 1.93 5.24
N ALA A 86 4.22 1.26 6.17
CA ALA A 86 3.27 0.19 5.84
C ALA A 86 2.09 0.70 5.00
N ILE A 87 1.56 1.88 5.35
CA ILE A 87 0.47 2.53 4.58
C ILE A 87 0.98 2.94 3.19
N LEU A 88 2.15 3.56 3.11
CA LEU A 88 2.76 3.96 1.84
C LEU A 88 3.02 2.76 0.92
N ARG A 89 3.53 1.64 1.46
CA ARG A 89 3.76 0.41 0.68
C ARG A 89 2.47 -0.16 0.12
N MET A 90 1.42 -0.26 0.95
CA MET A 90 0.10 -0.70 0.52
C MET A 90 -0.47 0.22 -0.57
N GLY A 91 -0.48 1.53 -0.33
CA GLY A 91 -1.03 2.52 -1.25
C GLY A 91 -0.27 2.55 -2.59
N THR A 92 1.06 2.55 -2.53
CA THR A 92 1.93 2.53 -3.70
C THR A 92 1.75 1.25 -4.52
N TYR A 93 1.68 0.09 -3.87
CA TYR A 93 1.36 -1.17 -4.56
C TYR A 93 0.02 -1.06 -5.30
N CYS A 94 -1.02 -0.56 -4.65
CA CYS A 94 -2.33 -0.38 -5.28
C CYS A 94 -2.25 0.55 -6.50
N LEU A 95 -1.58 1.72 -6.37
CA LEU A 95 -1.44 2.68 -7.48
C LEU A 95 -0.70 2.11 -8.69
N LEU A 96 0.33 1.30 -8.45
CA LEU A 96 1.18 0.77 -9.51
C LEU A 96 0.62 -0.50 -10.14
N PHE A 97 -0.09 -1.34 -9.39
CA PHE A 97 -0.44 -2.70 -9.82
C PHE A 97 -1.93 -3.05 -9.74
N GLN A 98 -2.78 -2.24 -9.10
CA GLN A 98 -4.24 -2.47 -9.03
C GLN A 98 -4.98 -1.45 -9.90
N LYS A 99 -4.75 -1.53 -11.22
CA LYS A 99 -5.25 -0.57 -12.21
C LYS A 99 -6.77 -0.56 -12.39
N ASP A 100 -7.46 -1.58 -11.89
CA ASP A 100 -8.91 -1.68 -11.81
C ASP A 100 -9.52 -0.76 -10.73
N ILE A 101 -8.71 -0.26 -9.79
CA ILE A 101 -9.15 0.65 -8.74
C ILE A 101 -8.74 2.08 -9.09
N PRO A 102 -9.67 3.05 -9.15
CA PRO A 102 -9.35 4.45 -9.35
C PRO A 102 -8.31 4.95 -8.34
N ALA A 103 -7.27 5.63 -8.84
CA ALA A 103 -6.17 6.11 -8.01
C ALA A 103 -6.63 6.98 -6.84
N GLN A 104 -7.60 7.86 -7.07
CA GLN A 104 -8.15 8.72 -6.02
C GLN A 104 -8.74 7.92 -4.86
N ILE A 105 -9.47 6.84 -5.14
CA ILE A 105 -10.03 5.96 -4.10
C ILE A 105 -8.91 5.33 -3.28
N THR A 106 -7.82 4.91 -3.93
CA THR A 106 -6.65 4.34 -3.22
C THR A 106 -6.00 5.37 -2.30
N ILE A 107 -5.84 6.61 -2.77
CA ILE A 107 -5.21 7.69 -2.02
C ILE A 107 -6.08 8.10 -0.84
N ASP A 108 -7.38 8.32 -1.06
CA ASP A 108 -8.34 8.70 -0.02
C ASP A 108 -8.39 7.62 1.09
N GLU A 109 -8.41 6.34 0.72
CA GLU A 109 -8.43 5.25 1.69
C GLU A 109 -7.12 5.16 2.49
N ALA A 110 -5.96 5.43 1.87
CA ALA A 110 -4.69 5.48 2.58
C ALA A 110 -4.63 6.67 3.57
N ILE A 111 -5.18 7.83 3.19
CA ILE A 111 -5.32 9.00 4.08
C ILE A 111 -6.19 8.65 5.28
N GLU A 112 -7.34 8.02 5.05
CA GLU A 112 -8.26 7.68 6.13
C GLU A 112 -7.65 6.67 7.11
N ILE A 113 -6.91 5.68 6.62
CA ILE A 113 -6.13 4.77 7.47
C ILE A 113 -5.05 5.54 8.24
N ALA A 114 -4.37 6.50 7.60
CA ALA A 114 -3.36 7.32 8.28
C ALA A 114 -3.94 8.19 9.40
N LYS A 115 -5.17 8.71 9.24
CA LYS A 115 -5.86 9.44 10.31
C LYS A 115 -6.22 8.55 11.49
N GLU A 116 -6.52 7.29 11.24
CA GLU A 116 -6.94 6.32 12.26
C GLU A 116 -5.75 5.70 13.02
N PHE A 117 -4.64 5.42 12.34
CA PHE A 117 -3.51 4.68 12.90
C PHE A 117 -2.18 5.46 12.98
N GLY A 118 -2.09 6.57 12.26
CA GLY A 118 -0.88 7.40 12.20
C GLY A 118 -0.81 8.46 13.30
N SER A 119 0.14 9.37 13.15
CA SER A 119 0.26 10.59 13.97
C SER A 119 -0.43 11.78 13.30
N ASP A 120 -0.57 12.90 14.02
CA ASP A 120 -1.27 14.11 13.56
C ASP A 120 -0.83 14.63 12.18
N ASP A 121 0.42 14.41 11.78
CA ASP A 121 0.94 14.84 10.47
C ASP A 121 1.02 13.72 9.40
N SER A 122 0.75 12.46 9.79
CA SER A 122 0.92 11.30 8.91
C SER A 122 0.04 11.38 7.66
N TYR A 123 -1.21 11.81 7.79
CA TYR A 123 -2.16 11.83 6.67
C TYR A 123 -1.77 12.84 5.57
N LYS A 124 -1.23 14.01 5.93
CA LYS A 124 -0.76 15.01 4.95
C LYS A 124 0.48 14.51 4.22
N PHE A 125 1.41 13.91 4.97
CA PHE A 125 2.62 13.33 4.43
C PHE A 125 2.30 12.20 3.44
N ILE A 126 1.44 11.25 3.84
CA ILE A 126 1.02 10.12 3.00
C ILE A 126 0.30 10.61 1.74
N ASN A 127 -0.59 11.61 1.86
CA ASN A 127 -1.23 12.21 0.69
C ASN A 127 -0.19 12.76 -0.30
N GLY A 128 0.75 13.58 0.19
CA GLY A 128 1.75 14.22 -0.67
C GLY A 128 2.62 13.21 -1.43
N VAL A 129 3.05 12.13 -0.76
CA VAL A 129 3.86 11.07 -1.39
C VAL A 129 3.06 10.29 -2.42
N LEU A 130 1.84 9.84 -2.08
CA LEU A 130 1.02 9.03 -2.99
C LEU A 130 0.53 9.83 -4.21
N ASP A 131 0.17 11.11 -4.02
CA ASP A 131 -0.14 12.03 -5.12
C ASP A 131 1.06 12.19 -6.07
N GLY A 132 2.27 12.34 -5.52
CA GLY A 132 3.51 12.41 -6.29
C GLY A 132 3.71 11.16 -7.17
N ILE A 133 3.59 9.98 -6.55
CA ILE A 133 3.70 8.69 -7.25
C ILE A 133 2.65 8.56 -8.36
N HIS A 134 1.40 8.93 -8.08
CA HIS A 134 0.33 8.87 -9.07
C HIS A 134 0.63 9.75 -10.30
N LYS A 135 1.13 10.98 -10.07
CA LYS A 135 1.50 11.90 -11.15
C LYS A 135 2.70 11.39 -11.94
N GLY A 136 3.74 10.90 -11.27
CA GLY A 136 4.94 10.35 -11.91
C GLY A 136 4.65 9.13 -12.77
N SER A 137 3.78 8.22 -12.32
CA SER A 137 3.39 7.04 -13.10
C SER A 137 2.65 7.39 -14.41
N LYS A 138 1.77 8.39 -14.39
CA LYS A 138 1.11 8.89 -15.61
C LYS A 138 2.10 9.49 -16.62
N GLN A 139 3.11 10.20 -16.15
CA GLN A 139 4.09 10.83 -17.04
C GLN A 139 4.96 9.79 -17.75
N GLY A 140 5.37 8.72 -17.06
CA GLY A 140 6.08 7.60 -17.67
C GLY A 140 5.24 6.82 -18.70
N GLU A 141 3.94 6.66 -18.48
CA GLU A 141 3.01 6.04 -19.43
C GLU A 141 2.84 6.89 -20.71
N LEU A 142 2.73 8.22 -20.57
CA LEU A 142 2.63 9.16 -21.69
C LEU A 142 3.92 9.22 -22.53
N GLU A 143 5.09 9.20 -21.88
CA GLU A 143 6.39 9.21 -22.56
C GLU A 143 6.70 7.87 -23.25
N ALA A 144 6.30 6.74 -22.66
CA ALA A 144 6.45 5.42 -23.27
C ALA A 144 5.55 5.22 -24.49
N GLY A 145 4.33 5.76 -24.47
CA GLY A 145 3.39 5.73 -25.60
C GLY A 145 3.77 6.62 -26.77
N ASN A 146 4.68 7.58 -26.58
CA ASN A 146 5.11 8.52 -27.61
C ASN A 146 6.47 8.17 -28.26
N LYS A 147 7.02 6.97 -27.99
CA LYS A 147 8.21 6.50 -28.71
C LYS A 147 7.83 6.19 -30.16
N PRO A 148 8.39 6.87 -31.17
CA PRO A 148 8.13 6.51 -32.56
C PRO A 148 8.62 5.08 -32.78
N ALA A 149 7.77 4.24 -33.38
CA ALA A 149 8.15 2.91 -33.83
C ALA A 149 9.39 3.06 -34.72
N GLN A 150 10.55 2.65 -34.20
CA GLN A 150 11.78 2.62 -34.98
C GLN A 150 11.56 1.60 -36.09
N ARG A 151 11.59 2.10 -37.33
CA ARG A 151 11.53 1.33 -38.58
C ARG A 151 12.77 0.47 -38.75
#